data_AF-A0A364Y542-F1
#
_entry.id   AF-A0A364Y542-F1
#
_cell.length_a   1.000
_cell.length_b   1.000
_cell.length_c   1.000
_cell.angle_alpha   90.00
_cell.angle_beta   90.00
_cell.angle_gamma   90.00
#
_symmetry.space_group_name_H-M   'P 1'
#
loop_
_entity.id
_entity.type
_entity.pdbx_description
1 polymer ?
#
loop_
_entity_poly.entity_id
_entity_poly.type
_entity_poly.pdbx_seq_one_letter_code
_entity_poly.pdbx_strand_id
1 'polypeptide(L)'
;MSEVVSLFKQGIKFLLTAISSIVIFALLYINIKLYDGPVIDPIAAASVIKQLRYFERAIDTGAAHEMQNMYPEGYVFMHALYGLTWADFALNHPHDTLKRKAIEEIKTSWTAINSTDGKMPFDEMLPIRYGAFYTGWNNYLLGKLIQLTGKERADTVHVIAFKKACSEIAYVMNKELFPESYDGMRWPADGIIALASLSLHDKIFTPAYSATLSRWVNSVRRNVGTGGLIPHRTDANENAIERARGSSQSLILNFLVEIDSSFAKEQFESFERLFLDQHFGLPFIREYPRGMAGEGDIDSGPVIWNIGSSATIVGARTLFIYGKSKEAQSISACIEAFGFPSTTPKAKHYLFEQLIIADAFIAWTNSVIDVKNPSSFIFFHLYTALFVLILALFTGWVWRRRLATNS
;
A
#
# COMPACT_ATOMS: atom_id res chain seq x y z
N MET A 1 -19.44 43.13 -30.38
CA MET A 1 -20.12 41.96 -29.75
C MET A 1 -19.91 40.68 -30.56
N SER A 2 -20.03 40.69 -31.89
CA SER A 2 -19.80 39.51 -32.77
C SER A 2 -18.36 38.96 -32.73
N GLU A 3 -17.35 39.83 -32.69
CA GLU A 3 -15.94 39.45 -32.65
C GLU A 3 -15.55 38.77 -31.33
N VAL A 4 -16.01 39.35 -30.19
CA VAL A 4 -15.83 38.75 -28.85
C VAL A 4 -16.48 37.36 -28.77
N VAL A 5 -17.68 37.19 -29.33
CA VAL A 5 -18.36 35.89 -29.38
C VAL A 5 -17.62 34.89 -30.28
N SER A 6 -17.01 35.35 -31.37
CA SER A 6 -16.18 34.52 -32.26
C SER A 6 -14.90 34.05 -31.56
N LEU A 7 -14.17 34.96 -30.92
CA LEU A 7 -12.95 34.65 -30.16
C LEU A 7 -13.24 33.69 -29.00
N PHE A 8 -14.33 33.91 -28.26
CA PHE A 8 -14.76 33.01 -27.19
C PHE A 8 -15.06 31.59 -27.71
N LYS A 9 -15.79 31.47 -28.82
CA LYS A 9 -16.07 30.19 -29.47
C LYS A 9 -14.80 29.49 -29.96
N GLN A 10 -13.83 30.23 -30.51
CA GLN A 10 -12.52 29.67 -30.89
C GLN A 10 -11.76 29.18 -29.65
N GLY A 11 -11.75 29.96 -28.56
CA GLY A 11 -11.16 29.57 -27.29
C GLY A 11 -11.72 28.24 -26.77
N ILE A 12 -13.04 28.05 -26.81
CA ILE A 12 -13.68 26.78 -26.43
C ILE A 12 -13.20 25.63 -27.33
N LYS A 13 -13.11 25.83 -28.65
CA LYS A 13 -12.63 24.78 -29.57
C LYS A 13 -11.19 24.36 -29.23
N PHE A 14 -10.31 25.33 -28.98
CA PHE A 14 -8.94 25.05 -28.59
C PHE A 14 -8.87 24.32 -27.25
N LEU A 15 -9.64 24.75 -26.25
CA LEU A 15 -9.70 24.10 -24.95
C LEU A 15 -10.17 22.63 -25.06
N LEU A 16 -11.28 22.38 -25.77
CA LEU A 16 -11.79 21.02 -25.98
C LEU A 16 -10.79 20.15 -26.75
N THR A 17 -10.09 20.72 -27.73
CA THR A 17 -9.04 20.03 -28.48
C THR A 17 -7.87 19.69 -27.57
N ALA A 18 -7.40 20.63 -26.75
CA ALA A 18 -6.31 20.41 -25.81
C ALA A 18 -6.65 19.31 -24.79
N ILE A 19 -7.84 19.36 -24.18
CA ILE A 19 -8.31 18.31 -23.26
C ILE A 19 -8.38 16.96 -23.97
N SER A 20 -8.96 16.91 -25.18
CA SER A 20 -9.06 15.67 -25.96
C SER A 20 -7.68 15.10 -26.31
N SER A 21 -6.74 15.94 -26.72
CA SER A 21 -5.35 15.55 -27.01
C SER A 21 -4.65 15.02 -25.76
N ILE A 22 -4.80 15.66 -24.61
CA ILE A 22 -4.21 15.19 -23.34
C ILE A 22 -4.76 13.79 -22.99
N VAL A 23 -6.07 13.59 -23.07
CA VAL A 23 -6.70 12.30 -22.79
C VAL A 23 -6.23 11.22 -23.78
N ILE A 24 -6.16 11.54 -25.07
CA ILE A 24 -5.66 10.61 -26.09
C ILE A 24 -4.20 10.23 -25.80
N PHE A 25 -3.32 11.20 -25.52
CA PHE A 25 -1.92 10.94 -25.19
C PHE A 25 -1.78 10.08 -23.93
N ALA A 26 -2.54 10.37 -22.88
CA ALA A 26 -2.54 9.58 -21.65
C ALA A 26 -2.99 8.13 -21.92
N LEU A 27 -4.07 7.94 -22.68
CA LEU A 27 -4.55 6.59 -23.03
C LEU A 27 -3.56 5.83 -23.92
N LEU A 28 -2.94 6.49 -24.90
CA LEU A 28 -1.90 5.87 -25.72
C LEU A 28 -0.70 5.44 -24.89
N TYR A 29 -0.25 6.30 -23.96
CA TYR A 29 0.82 5.95 -23.02
C TYR A 29 0.48 4.71 -22.18
N ILE A 30 -0.70 4.69 -21.55
CA ILE A 30 -1.16 3.56 -20.73
C ILE A 30 -1.27 2.29 -21.58
N ASN A 31 -1.78 2.39 -22.82
CA ASN A 31 -1.87 1.25 -23.73
C ASN A 31 -0.49 0.67 -24.06
N ILE A 32 0.49 1.52 -24.39
CA ILE A 32 1.87 1.07 -24.67
C ILE A 32 2.44 0.36 -23.44
N LYS A 33 2.30 0.96 -22.25
CA LYS A 33 2.79 0.37 -20.99
C LYS A 33 2.16 -0.98 -20.66
N LEU A 34 0.86 -1.14 -20.91
CA LEU A 34 0.17 -2.41 -20.68
C LEU A 34 0.43 -3.44 -21.79
N TYR A 35 0.75 -3.00 -23.01
CA TYR A 35 1.06 -3.89 -24.14
C TYR A 35 2.46 -4.48 -24.02
N ASP A 36 3.46 -3.66 -23.71
CA ASP A 36 4.84 -4.11 -23.51
C ASP A 36 4.97 -5.00 -22.26
N GLY A 37 3.98 -4.92 -21.36
CA GLY A 37 3.98 -5.54 -20.04
C GLY A 37 5.18 -5.08 -19.20
N PRO A 38 5.22 -5.41 -17.90
CA PRO A 38 6.52 -5.56 -17.27
C PRO A 38 7.24 -6.68 -18.01
N VAL A 39 8.24 -6.34 -18.84
CA VAL A 39 9.16 -7.31 -19.42
C VAL A 39 9.62 -8.22 -18.27
N ILE A 40 9.43 -9.54 -18.42
CA ILE A 40 10.00 -10.53 -17.50
C ILE A 40 11.49 -10.33 -17.57
N ASP A 41 12.03 -9.61 -16.61
CA ASP A 41 13.44 -9.35 -16.55
C ASP A 41 13.86 -9.50 -15.07
N PRO A 42 15.04 -10.06 -14.78
CA PRO A 42 15.74 -9.81 -13.52
C PRO A 42 15.74 -8.34 -13.05
N ILE A 43 15.27 -7.38 -13.88
CA ILE A 43 14.84 -6.02 -13.54
C ILE A 43 13.81 -5.89 -12.40
N ALA A 44 12.92 -6.84 -12.07
CA ALA A 44 12.01 -6.61 -10.93
C ALA A 44 12.80 -6.32 -9.63
N ALA A 45 13.86 -7.10 -9.42
CA ALA A 45 14.83 -6.88 -8.36
C ALA A 45 15.65 -5.59 -8.55
N ALA A 46 16.06 -5.26 -9.79
CA ALA A 46 16.76 -4.01 -10.07
C ALA A 46 15.87 -2.77 -9.90
N SER A 47 14.56 -2.89 -10.12
CA SER A 47 13.56 -1.84 -9.97
C SER A 47 13.36 -1.50 -8.50
N VAL A 48 13.18 -2.53 -7.65
CA VAL A 48 13.11 -2.35 -6.19
C VAL A 48 14.40 -1.73 -5.67
N ILE A 49 15.58 -2.16 -6.12
CA ILE A 49 16.86 -1.53 -5.75
C ILE A 49 16.93 -0.05 -6.16
N LYS A 50 16.41 0.31 -7.34
CA LYS A 50 16.34 1.72 -7.78
C LYS A 50 15.39 2.54 -6.90
N GLN A 51 14.27 1.98 -6.45
CA GLN A 51 13.38 2.63 -5.49
C GLN A 51 14.07 2.79 -4.12
N LEU A 52 14.75 1.74 -3.63
CA LEU A 52 15.49 1.80 -2.36
C LEU A 52 16.58 2.88 -2.36
N ARG A 53 17.30 3.06 -3.48
CA ARG A 53 18.28 4.17 -3.65
C ARG A 53 17.63 5.54 -3.79
N TYR A 54 16.39 5.59 -4.27
CA TYR A 54 15.62 6.83 -4.28
C TYR A 54 15.23 7.20 -2.86
N PHE A 55 14.67 6.27 -2.08
CA PHE A 55 14.27 6.50 -0.70
C PHE A 55 15.43 6.86 0.21
N GLU A 56 16.58 6.19 0.09
CA GLU A 56 17.81 6.54 0.83
C GLU A 56 18.08 8.05 0.71
N ARG A 57 18.16 8.55 -0.54
CA ARG A 57 18.41 9.97 -0.81
C ARG A 57 17.26 10.88 -0.37
N ALA A 58 16.02 10.48 -0.61
CA ALA A 58 14.85 11.30 -0.31
C ALA A 58 14.67 11.49 1.21
N ILE A 59 14.85 10.41 1.98
CA ILE A 59 14.82 10.43 3.45
C ILE A 59 15.96 11.31 3.97
N ASP A 60 17.18 11.15 3.44
CA ASP A 60 18.33 11.99 3.82
C ASP A 60 18.09 13.49 3.55
N THR A 61 17.25 13.83 2.56
CA THR A 61 16.88 15.21 2.24
C THR A 61 15.62 15.71 2.95
N GLY A 62 15.02 14.93 3.86
CA GLY A 62 13.90 15.37 4.69
C GLY A 62 12.51 14.90 4.26
N ALA A 63 12.39 13.99 3.30
CA ALA A 63 11.08 13.51 2.82
C ALA A 63 10.22 12.87 3.93
N ALA A 64 10.83 12.26 4.95
CA ALA A 64 10.11 11.71 6.09
C ALA A 64 9.40 12.81 6.91
N HIS A 65 10.05 13.96 7.12
CA HIS A 65 9.46 15.12 7.78
C HIS A 65 8.37 15.78 6.92
N GLU A 66 8.57 15.84 5.60
CA GLU A 66 7.55 16.33 4.68
C GLU A 66 6.28 15.46 4.74
N MET A 67 6.43 14.14 4.76
CA MET A 67 5.29 13.23 4.92
C MET A 67 4.62 13.38 6.28
N GLN A 68 5.39 13.62 7.35
CA GLN A 68 4.84 13.86 8.69
C GLN A 68 3.92 15.09 8.77
N ASN A 69 4.15 16.09 7.91
CA ASN A 69 3.29 17.27 7.83
C ASN A 69 1.95 16.98 7.11
N MET A 70 1.87 15.89 6.35
CA MET A 70 0.66 15.47 5.65
C MET A 70 -0.10 14.36 6.39
N TYR A 71 0.64 13.47 7.06
CA TYR A 71 0.11 12.31 7.76
C TYR A 71 0.67 12.27 9.18
N PRO A 72 -0.16 12.09 10.23
CA PRO A 72 0.32 11.83 11.60
C PRO A 72 1.33 10.68 11.69
N GLU A 73 1.23 9.72 10.77
CA GLU A 73 2.06 8.53 10.65
C GLU A 73 3.28 8.71 9.73
N GLY A 74 3.37 9.83 9.00
CA GLY A 74 4.17 9.94 7.79
C GLY A 74 5.66 9.63 8.00
N TYR A 75 6.24 10.11 9.10
CA TYR A 75 7.65 9.85 9.42
C TYR A 75 7.89 8.35 9.67
N VAL A 76 7.05 7.73 10.48
CA VAL A 76 7.15 6.31 10.84
C VAL A 76 6.93 5.43 9.62
N PHE A 77 5.90 5.71 8.80
CA PHE A 77 5.65 4.95 7.58
C PHE A 77 6.82 4.98 6.61
N MET A 78 7.43 6.15 6.40
CA MET A 78 8.57 6.29 5.48
C MET A 78 9.73 5.39 5.89
N HIS A 79 10.12 5.40 7.17
CA HIS A 79 11.20 4.56 7.66
C HIS A 79 10.80 3.08 7.77
N ALA A 80 9.58 2.77 8.21
CA ALA A 80 9.12 1.40 8.39
C ALA A 80 8.99 0.67 7.05
N LEU A 81 8.34 1.29 6.05
CA LEU A 81 8.20 0.70 4.71
C LEU A 81 9.54 0.61 3.98
N TYR A 82 10.42 1.61 4.13
CA TYR A 82 11.77 1.53 3.58
C TYR A 82 12.56 0.34 4.14
N GLY A 83 12.59 0.21 5.46
CA GLY A 83 13.26 -0.90 6.14
C GLY A 83 12.63 -2.26 5.83
N LEU A 84 11.29 -2.36 5.80
CA LEU A 84 10.59 -3.61 5.47
C LEU A 84 10.78 -4.01 4.01
N THR A 85 10.87 -3.04 3.10
CA THR A 85 11.22 -3.30 1.70
C THR A 85 12.62 -3.90 1.59
N TRP A 86 13.61 -3.33 2.29
CA TRP A 86 14.95 -3.93 2.39
C TRP A 86 14.90 -5.34 2.99
N ALA A 87 14.10 -5.54 4.02
CA ALA A 87 14.02 -6.81 4.72
C ALA A 87 13.48 -7.92 3.83
N ASP A 88 12.31 -7.69 3.22
CA ASP A 88 11.67 -8.65 2.31
C ASP A 88 12.57 -8.92 1.09
N PHE A 89 13.17 -7.87 0.53
CA PHE A 89 14.03 -7.99 -0.63
C PHE A 89 15.27 -8.86 -0.34
N ALA A 90 15.96 -8.61 0.78
CA ALA A 90 17.17 -9.35 1.16
C ALA A 90 16.87 -10.79 1.61
N LEU A 91 15.71 -11.06 2.21
CA LEU A 91 15.26 -12.42 2.53
C LEU A 91 15.01 -13.26 1.27
N ASN A 92 14.49 -12.64 0.20
CA ASN A 92 14.23 -13.31 -1.08
C ASN A 92 15.46 -13.38 -2.00
N HIS A 93 16.50 -12.57 -1.76
CA HIS A 93 17.72 -12.51 -2.58
C HIS A 93 18.98 -12.58 -1.69
N PRO A 94 19.34 -13.79 -1.21
CA PRO A 94 20.39 -13.97 -0.21
C PRO A 94 21.80 -13.80 -0.81
N HIS A 95 22.21 -12.56 -1.05
CA HIS A 95 23.58 -12.18 -1.35
C HIS A 95 24.18 -11.43 -0.16
N ASP A 96 25.38 -11.80 0.27
CA ASP A 96 26.00 -11.27 1.49
C ASP A 96 26.13 -9.74 1.49
N THR A 97 26.44 -9.13 0.35
CA THR A 97 26.58 -7.68 0.20
C THR A 97 25.25 -6.95 0.35
N LEU A 98 24.18 -7.48 -0.27
CA LEU A 98 22.82 -6.95 -0.15
C LEU A 98 22.28 -7.12 1.26
N LYS A 99 22.51 -8.29 1.86
CA LYS A 99 22.11 -8.58 3.24
C LYS A 99 22.76 -7.61 4.22
N ARG A 100 24.06 -7.33 4.07
CA ARG A 100 24.77 -6.36 4.92
C ARG A 100 24.19 -4.95 4.77
N LYS A 101 23.99 -4.47 3.54
CA LYS A 101 23.36 -3.16 3.29
C LYS A 101 21.95 -3.10 3.88
N ALA A 102 21.13 -4.14 3.69
CA ALA A 102 19.78 -4.21 4.27
C ALA A 102 19.81 -4.09 5.80
N ILE A 103 20.72 -4.80 6.48
CA ILE A 103 20.89 -4.70 7.94
C ILE A 103 21.28 -3.28 8.37
N GLU A 104 22.18 -2.63 7.63
CA GLU A 104 22.59 -1.24 7.89
C GLU A 104 21.39 -0.27 7.74
N GLU A 105 20.66 -0.35 6.63
CA GLU A 105 19.51 0.53 6.35
C GLU A 105 18.33 0.32 7.30
N ILE A 106 18.06 -0.92 7.69
CA ILE A 106 17.02 -1.23 8.68
C ILE A 106 17.40 -0.67 10.06
N LYS A 107 18.68 -0.75 10.46
CA LYS A 107 19.16 -0.15 11.72
C LYS A 107 19.02 1.37 11.71
N THR A 108 19.40 2.03 10.62
CA THR A 108 19.22 3.47 10.45
C THR A 108 17.73 3.85 10.57
N SER A 109 16.86 3.13 9.86
CA SER A 109 15.41 3.36 9.88
C SER A 109 14.80 3.14 11.27
N TRP A 110 15.18 2.06 11.95
CA TRP A 110 14.72 1.78 13.31
C TRP A 110 15.20 2.86 14.30
N THR A 111 16.45 3.32 14.16
CA THR A 111 16.99 4.40 14.99
C THR A 111 16.22 5.70 14.77
N ALA A 112 15.90 6.04 13.52
CA ALA A 112 15.10 7.20 13.17
C ALA A 112 13.68 7.14 13.77
N ILE A 113 12.98 6.01 13.64
CA ILE A 113 11.65 5.81 14.25
C ILE A 113 11.71 6.03 15.77
N ASN A 114 12.78 5.60 16.43
CA ASN A 114 12.93 5.72 17.88
C ASN A 114 13.53 7.07 18.34
N SER A 115 13.76 8.01 17.42
CA SER A 115 14.19 9.38 17.73
C SER A 115 13.05 10.21 18.35
N THR A 116 13.37 11.43 18.76
CA THR A 116 12.36 12.40 19.22
C THR A 116 11.31 12.65 18.13
N ASP A 117 11.75 12.86 16.89
CA ASP A 117 10.86 13.18 15.75
C ASP A 117 9.88 12.04 15.47
N GLY A 118 10.35 10.79 15.49
CA GLY A 118 9.52 9.62 15.23
C GLY A 118 8.50 9.32 16.33
N LYS A 119 8.74 9.78 17.56
CA LYS A 119 7.83 9.61 18.71
C LYS A 119 6.91 10.79 18.94
N MET A 120 7.30 11.99 18.50
CA MET A 120 6.61 13.25 18.81
C MET A 120 5.09 13.23 18.55
N PRO A 121 4.56 12.61 17.48
CA PRO A 121 3.11 12.59 17.22
C PRO A 121 2.32 11.64 18.12
N PHE A 122 2.98 10.73 18.83
CA PHE A 122 2.34 9.59 19.50
C PHE A 122 2.35 9.77 21.02
N ASP A 123 1.22 9.47 21.66
CA ASP A 123 1.09 9.57 23.11
C ASP A 123 1.76 8.37 23.81
N GLU A 124 2.79 8.67 24.59
CA GLU A 124 3.54 7.70 25.38
C GLU A 124 2.67 6.97 26.41
N MET A 125 1.59 7.59 26.88
CA MET A 125 0.78 7.10 28.00
C MET A 125 -0.32 6.12 27.58
N LEU A 126 -0.45 5.82 26.28
CA LEU A 126 -1.39 4.82 25.80
C LEU A 126 -1.09 3.41 26.36
N PRO A 127 -2.09 2.52 26.46
CA PRO A 127 -1.92 1.18 27.04
C PRO A 127 -0.78 0.37 26.42
N ILE A 128 -0.66 0.44 25.09
CA ILE A 128 0.58 0.13 24.38
C ILE A 128 1.31 1.46 24.23
N ARG A 129 2.53 1.56 24.76
CA ARG A 129 3.31 2.81 24.73
C ARG A 129 3.39 3.34 23.29
N TYR A 130 3.04 4.62 23.08
CA TYR A 130 2.96 5.26 21.75
C TYR A 130 1.87 4.70 20.81
N GLY A 131 0.97 3.86 21.30
CA GLY A 131 -0.14 3.29 20.53
C GLY A 131 0.24 2.10 19.65
N ALA A 132 -0.80 1.39 19.20
CA ALA A 132 -0.69 0.19 18.40
C ALA A 132 -0.02 0.43 17.03
N PHE A 133 -0.25 1.60 16.43
CA PHE A 133 0.36 1.99 15.16
C PHE A 133 1.89 2.06 15.28
N TYR A 134 2.40 2.98 16.11
CA TYR A 134 3.83 3.20 16.26
C TYR A 134 4.53 1.92 16.72
N THR A 135 4.03 1.30 17.79
CA THR A 135 4.68 0.13 18.39
C THR A 135 4.58 -1.08 17.47
N GLY A 136 3.48 -1.26 16.73
CA GLY A 136 3.33 -2.33 15.76
C GLY A 136 4.37 -2.26 14.65
N TRP A 137 4.42 -1.15 13.90
CA TRP A 137 5.36 -0.97 12.80
C TRP A 137 6.82 -1.01 13.26
N ASN A 138 7.15 -0.31 14.34
CA ASN A 138 8.50 -0.25 14.89
C ASN A 138 8.99 -1.64 15.35
N ASN A 139 8.15 -2.36 16.11
CA ASN A 139 8.53 -3.66 16.65
C ASN A 139 8.59 -4.75 15.58
N TYR A 140 7.69 -4.71 14.59
CA TYR A 140 7.74 -5.64 13.47
C TYR A 140 9.00 -5.45 12.61
N LEU A 141 9.39 -4.21 12.31
CA LEU A 141 10.65 -3.89 11.64
C LEU A 141 11.86 -4.44 12.42
N LEU A 142 11.88 -4.23 13.74
CA LEU A 142 12.95 -4.73 14.61
C LEU A 142 13.02 -6.26 14.61
N GLY A 143 11.88 -6.94 14.60
CA GLY A 143 11.81 -8.39 14.46
C GLY A 143 12.42 -8.87 13.13
N LYS A 144 12.12 -8.19 12.01
CA LYS A 144 12.72 -8.51 10.70
C LYS A 144 14.23 -8.25 10.68
N LEU A 145 14.73 -7.21 11.34
CA LEU A 145 16.17 -6.98 11.54
C LEU A 145 16.84 -8.15 12.25
N ILE A 146 16.24 -8.63 13.34
CA ILE A 146 16.75 -9.77 14.12
C ILE A 146 16.71 -11.05 13.27
N GLN A 147 15.61 -11.28 12.52
CA GLN A 147 15.47 -12.42 11.62
C GLN A 147 16.59 -12.46 10.57
N LEU A 148 16.86 -11.31 9.92
CA LEU A 148 17.92 -11.19 8.92
C LEU A 148 19.31 -11.40 9.51
N THR A 149 19.59 -10.76 10.65
CA THR A 149 20.88 -10.85 11.33
C THR A 149 21.15 -12.26 11.86
N GLY A 150 20.09 -12.95 12.27
CA GLY A 150 20.14 -14.21 13.01
C GLY A 150 20.23 -13.95 14.51
N LYS A 151 19.42 -14.65 15.31
CA LYS A 151 19.24 -14.38 16.75
C LYS A 151 20.55 -14.35 17.56
N GLU A 152 21.52 -15.20 17.20
CA GLU A 152 22.81 -15.31 17.90
C GLU A 152 23.77 -14.15 17.60
N ARG A 153 23.54 -13.43 16.50
CA ARG A 153 24.36 -12.29 16.05
C ARG A 153 23.64 -10.96 16.22
N ALA A 154 22.37 -10.99 16.59
CA ALA A 154 21.58 -9.80 16.80
C ALA A 154 22.10 -9.03 18.01
N ASP A 155 22.10 -7.71 17.91
CA ASP A 155 22.48 -6.82 19.02
C ASP A 155 21.57 -7.07 20.22
N THR A 156 22.15 -7.25 21.41
CA THR A 156 21.43 -7.44 22.67
C THR A 156 20.43 -6.31 22.93
N VAL A 157 20.76 -5.06 22.57
CA VAL A 157 19.85 -3.91 22.72
C VAL A 157 18.58 -4.10 21.88
N HIS A 158 18.74 -4.53 20.63
CA HIS A 158 17.61 -4.82 19.73
C HIS A 158 16.77 -5.98 20.26
N VAL A 159 17.40 -7.06 20.73
CA VAL A 159 16.67 -8.22 21.27
C VAL A 159 15.88 -7.85 22.53
N ILE A 160 16.46 -7.06 23.44
CA ILE A 160 15.77 -6.59 24.64
C ILE A 160 14.59 -5.68 24.28
N ALA A 161 14.80 -4.70 23.39
CA ALA A 161 13.75 -3.79 22.94
C ALA A 161 12.59 -4.56 22.29
N PHE A 162 12.90 -5.51 21.40
CA PHE A 162 11.91 -6.35 20.72
C PHE A 162 11.07 -7.18 21.69
N LYS A 163 11.73 -7.89 22.62
CA LYS A 163 11.04 -8.72 23.62
C LYS A 163 10.19 -7.89 24.60
N LYS A 164 10.68 -6.70 24.98
CA LYS A 164 9.94 -5.78 25.84
C LYS A 164 8.64 -5.33 25.17
N ALA A 165 8.71 -4.84 23.94
CA ALA A 165 7.54 -4.45 23.17
C ALA A 165 6.57 -5.62 22.94
N CYS A 166 7.08 -6.83 22.62
CA CYS A 166 6.22 -8.01 22.53
C CYS A 166 5.47 -8.32 23.84
N SER A 167 6.15 -8.16 24.98
CA SER A 167 5.52 -8.39 26.29
C SER A 167 4.42 -7.37 26.58
N GLU A 168 4.66 -6.09 26.26
CA GLU A 168 3.68 -5.00 26.41
C GLU A 168 2.47 -5.21 25.48
N ILE A 169 2.70 -5.51 24.20
CA ILE A 169 1.64 -5.83 23.22
C ILE A 169 0.81 -7.01 23.72
N ALA A 170 1.45 -8.12 24.12
CA ALA A 170 0.76 -9.31 24.58
C ALA A 170 -0.06 -9.05 25.85
N TYR A 171 0.44 -8.20 26.75
CA TYR A 171 -0.30 -7.83 27.97
C TYR A 171 -1.61 -7.11 27.63
N VAL A 172 -1.59 -6.15 26.71
CA VAL A 172 -2.78 -5.39 26.28
C VAL A 172 -3.73 -6.26 25.46
N MET A 173 -3.22 -7.01 24.48
CA MET A 173 -4.01 -7.88 23.60
C MET A 173 -4.71 -9.03 24.34
N ASN A 174 -4.30 -9.34 25.58
CA ASN A 174 -4.99 -10.30 26.42
C ASN A 174 -6.22 -9.72 27.14
N LYS A 175 -6.41 -8.40 27.10
CA LYS A 175 -7.52 -7.69 27.74
C LYS A 175 -8.46 -7.05 26.72
N GLU A 176 -7.93 -6.60 25.60
CA GLU A 176 -8.65 -5.86 24.57
C GLU A 176 -8.43 -6.50 23.20
N LEU A 177 -9.48 -6.57 22.38
CA LEU A 177 -9.40 -7.15 21.04
C LEU A 177 -8.69 -6.23 20.04
N PHE A 178 -8.97 -4.94 20.11
CA PHE A 178 -8.40 -3.92 19.24
C PHE A 178 -7.85 -2.77 20.10
N PRO A 179 -6.53 -2.69 20.30
CA PRO A 179 -5.93 -1.64 21.11
C PRO A 179 -6.03 -0.27 20.42
N GLU A 180 -5.82 0.77 21.21
CA GLU A 180 -5.72 2.14 20.73
C GLU A 180 -4.47 2.35 19.86
N SER A 181 -4.68 2.89 18.66
CA SER A 181 -3.62 3.44 17.83
C SER A 181 -3.27 4.86 18.26
N TYR A 182 -4.29 5.61 18.65
CA TYR A 182 -4.25 6.97 19.19
C TYR A 182 -5.26 7.08 20.34
N ASP A 183 -5.18 8.14 21.14
CA ASP A 183 -6.09 8.37 22.25
C ASP A 183 -7.57 8.24 21.83
N GLY A 184 -8.28 7.29 22.43
CA GLY A 184 -9.67 6.96 22.13
C GLY A 184 -9.94 6.31 20.77
N MET A 185 -8.95 6.16 19.89
CA MET A 185 -9.14 5.72 18.50
C MET A 185 -8.47 4.38 18.22
N ARG A 186 -9.27 3.42 17.71
CA ARG A 186 -8.88 2.01 17.54
C ARG A 186 -9.02 1.57 16.09
N TRP A 187 -7.89 1.34 15.43
CA TRP A 187 -7.84 0.75 14.09
C TRP A 187 -7.30 -0.68 14.16
N PRO A 188 -8.14 -1.70 13.88
CA PRO A 188 -7.71 -3.10 13.86
C PRO A 188 -6.51 -3.38 12.94
N ALA A 189 -6.35 -2.62 11.85
CA ALA A 189 -5.22 -2.76 10.94
C ALA A 189 -3.86 -2.55 11.63
N ASP A 190 -3.80 -1.62 12.59
CA ASP A 190 -2.58 -1.33 13.35
C ASP A 190 -2.30 -2.41 14.39
N GLY A 191 -3.34 -2.83 15.11
CA GLY A 191 -3.27 -3.91 16.08
C GLY A 191 -2.79 -5.24 15.48
N ILE A 192 -3.16 -5.52 14.23
CA ILE A 192 -2.71 -6.70 13.50
C ILE A 192 -1.18 -6.73 13.33
N ILE A 193 -0.56 -5.59 13.06
CA ILE A 193 0.90 -5.51 12.86
C ILE A 193 1.62 -5.77 14.19
N ALA A 194 1.07 -5.25 15.29
CA ALA A 194 1.56 -5.55 16.63
C ALA A 194 1.46 -7.06 16.95
N LEU A 195 0.33 -7.72 16.62
CA LEU A 195 0.19 -9.18 16.78
C LEU A 195 1.15 -9.96 15.88
N ALA A 196 1.38 -9.50 14.65
CA ALA A 196 2.35 -10.11 13.74
C ALA A 196 3.77 -10.07 14.31
N SER A 197 4.12 -9.04 15.09
CA SER A 197 5.40 -9.00 15.81
C SER A 197 5.52 -10.09 16.89
N LEU A 198 4.41 -10.47 17.55
CA LEU A 198 4.38 -11.62 18.47
C LEU A 198 4.55 -12.96 17.75
N SER A 199 3.89 -13.14 16.60
CA SER A 199 4.10 -14.34 15.77
C SER A 199 5.55 -14.42 15.30
N LEU A 200 6.13 -13.30 14.88
CA LEU A 200 7.52 -13.23 14.45
C LEU A 200 8.47 -13.56 15.60
N HIS A 201 8.17 -13.12 16.82
CA HIS A 201 8.92 -13.53 18.01
C HIS A 201 8.96 -15.06 18.16
N ASP A 202 7.80 -15.71 18.08
CA ASP A 202 7.70 -17.17 18.27
C ASP A 202 8.38 -17.97 17.15
N LYS A 203 8.64 -17.36 15.99
CA LYS A 203 9.47 -17.93 14.91
C LYS A 203 10.98 -17.79 15.16
N ILE A 204 11.41 -16.74 15.86
CA ILE A 204 12.83 -16.42 16.07
C ILE A 204 13.36 -17.01 17.39
N PHE A 205 12.53 -16.96 18.44
CA PHE A 205 12.87 -17.37 19.80
C PHE A 205 12.00 -18.54 20.26
N THR A 206 12.19 -18.99 21.50
CA THR A 206 11.27 -19.94 22.12
C THR A 206 9.86 -19.35 22.13
N PRO A 207 8.84 -20.07 21.59
CA PRO A 207 7.48 -19.58 21.55
C PRO A 207 6.94 -19.20 22.93
N ALA A 208 6.32 -18.03 23.03
CA ALA A 208 5.75 -17.48 24.26
C ALA A 208 4.33 -16.93 24.08
N TYR A 209 3.91 -16.65 22.84
CA TYR A 209 2.70 -15.88 22.57
C TYR A 209 1.61 -16.65 21.83
N SER A 210 1.84 -17.92 21.45
CA SER A 210 0.84 -18.79 20.82
C SER A 210 -0.55 -18.74 21.47
N ALA A 211 -0.61 -18.76 22.82
CA ALA A 211 -1.88 -18.72 23.54
C ALA A 211 -2.60 -17.35 23.41
N THR A 212 -1.84 -16.25 23.41
CA THR A 212 -2.39 -14.90 23.17
C THR A 212 -2.94 -14.80 21.75
N LEU A 213 -2.17 -15.24 20.75
CA LEU A 213 -2.57 -15.23 19.34
C LEU A 213 -3.83 -16.07 19.10
N SER A 214 -3.87 -17.31 19.60
CA SER A 214 -5.05 -18.18 19.47
C SER A 214 -6.29 -17.62 20.16
N ARG A 215 -6.14 -17.01 21.35
CA ARG A 215 -7.26 -16.34 22.02
C ARG A 215 -7.80 -15.18 21.19
N TRP A 216 -6.90 -14.32 20.70
CA TRP A 216 -7.27 -13.18 19.88
C TRP A 216 -8.02 -13.61 18.61
N VAL A 217 -7.49 -14.57 17.85
CA VAL A 217 -8.13 -15.11 16.64
C VAL A 217 -9.54 -15.64 16.94
N ASN A 218 -9.68 -16.42 18.02
CA ASN A 218 -10.98 -16.96 18.43
C ASN A 218 -11.96 -15.86 18.84
N SER A 219 -11.49 -14.80 19.49
CA SER A 219 -12.33 -13.65 19.85
C SER A 219 -12.78 -12.86 18.63
N VAL A 220 -11.86 -12.57 17.68
CA VAL A 220 -12.22 -11.90 16.43
C VAL A 220 -13.23 -12.72 15.65
N ARG A 221 -12.98 -14.04 15.47
CA ARG A 221 -13.89 -14.92 14.72
C ARG A 221 -15.31 -14.92 15.32
N ARG A 222 -15.44 -14.82 16.66
CA ARG A 222 -16.75 -14.68 17.33
C ARG A 222 -17.38 -13.30 17.09
N ASN A 223 -16.59 -12.23 17.17
CA ASN A 223 -17.07 -10.85 17.02
C ASN A 223 -17.53 -10.55 15.58
N VAL A 224 -16.75 -10.94 14.56
CA VAL A 224 -17.11 -10.69 13.15
C VAL A 224 -18.10 -11.72 12.59
N GLY A 225 -18.14 -12.92 13.15
CA GLY A 225 -18.98 -14.02 12.69
C GLY A 225 -18.48 -14.67 11.38
N THR A 226 -19.15 -15.75 10.96
CA THR A 226 -18.79 -16.49 9.73
C THR A 226 -18.96 -15.62 8.49
N GLY A 227 -17.88 -15.44 7.72
CA GLY A 227 -17.88 -14.59 6.52
C GLY A 227 -17.88 -13.08 6.81
N GLY A 228 -17.84 -12.69 8.09
CA GLY A 228 -17.57 -11.31 8.50
C GLY A 228 -16.09 -10.97 8.38
N LEU A 229 -15.83 -9.69 8.14
CA LEU A 229 -14.48 -9.15 8.02
C LEU A 229 -14.14 -8.28 9.22
N ILE A 230 -12.86 -8.24 9.57
CA ILE A 230 -12.34 -7.33 10.59
C ILE A 230 -12.72 -5.88 10.20
N PRO A 231 -13.34 -5.09 11.10
CA PRO A 231 -13.78 -3.73 10.76
C PRO A 231 -12.61 -2.79 10.49
N HIS A 232 -12.89 -1.64 9.86
CA HIS A 232 -11.91 -0.59 9.65
C HIS A 232 -11.60 0.17 10.94
N ARG A 233 -12.64 0.43 11.76
CA ARG A 233 -12.51 1.14 13.05
C ARG A 233 -13.53 0.61 14.07
N THR A 234 -13.13 0.52 15.33
CA THR A 234 -14.02 0.12 16.44
C THR A 234 -14.14 1.17 17.54
N ASP A 235 -15.20 1.08 18.33
CA ASP A 235 -15.33 1.82 19.59
C ASP A 235 -14.61 1.09 20.74
N ALA A 236 -14.65 1.67 21.94
CA ALA A 236 -14.06 1.08 23.14
C ALA A 236 -14.76 -0.21 23.63
N ASN A 237 -15.98 -0.48 23.13
CA ASN A 237 -16.73 -1.71 23.41
C ASN A 237 -16.54 -2.76 22.30
N GLU A 238 -15.57 -2.56 21.41
CA GLU A 238 -15.24 -3.45 20.29
C GLU A 238 -16.36 -3.57 19.24
N ASN A 239 -17.30 -2.62 19.20
CA ASN A 239 -18.29 -2.53 18.13
C ASN A 239 -17.68 -1.83 16.91
N ALA A 240 -18.01 -2.32 15.71
CA ALA A 240 -17.60 -1.68 14.48
C ALA A 240 -18.26 -0.30 14.33
N ILE A 241 -17.45 0.77 14.36
CA ILE A 241 -17.89 2.13 13.97
C ILE A 241 -17.87 2.21 12.43
N GLU A 242 -16.80 1.67 11.84
CA GLU A 242 -16.62 1.62 10.39
C GLU A 242 -16.40 0.18 9.96
N ARG A 243 -17.23 -0.26 9.01
CA ARG A 243 -17.17 -1.61 8.45
C ARG A 243 -15.85 -1.81 7.70
N ALA A 244 -15.55 -3.04 7.33
CA ALA A 244 -14.35 -3.39 6.57
C ALA A 244 -14.20 -2.51 5.31
N ARG A 245 -13.00 -1.98 5.12
CA ARG A 245 -12.56 -1.24 3.93
C ARG A 245 -11.42 -1.96 3.23
N GLY A 246 -11.31 -1.79 1.91
CA GLY A 246 -10.33 -2.46 1.06
C GLY A 246 -8.90 -2.12 1.48
N SER A 247 -8.61 -0.85 1.75
CA SER A 247 -7.33 -0.38 2.29
C SER A 247 -6.89 -1.19 3.53
N SER A 248 -7.73 -1.23 4.56
CA SER A 248 -7.43 -1.98 5.78
C SER A 248 -7.41 -3.48 5.57
N GLN A 249 -8.32 -4.07 4.79
CA GLN A 249 -8.30 -5.51 4.56
C GLN A 249 -7.06 -5.95 3.80
N SER A 250 -6.66 -5.20 2.77
CA SER A 250 -5.41 -5.43 2.05
C SER A 250 -4.24 -5.44 3.03
N LEU A 251 -4.13 -4.44 3.90
CA LEU A 251 -3.06 -4.37 4.90
C LEU A 251 -3.12 -5.53 5.92
N ILE A 252 -4.28 -5.75 6.56
CA ILE A 252 -4.51 -6.80 7.56
C ILE A 252 -4.08 -8.16 7.04
N LEU A 253 -4.50 -8.51 5.82
CA LEU A 253 -4.24 -9.83 5.24
C LEU A 253 -2.76 -10.09 4.95
N ASN A 254 -1.94 -9.04 4.75
CA ASN A 254 -0.48 -9.20 4.60
C ASN A 254 0.18 -9.77 5.87
N PHE A 255 -0.40 -9.52 7.04
CA PHE A 255 0.16 -9.88 8.34
C PHE A 255 -0.63 -11.02 9.01
N LEU A 256 -1.94 -11.11 8.76
CA LEU A 256 -2.81 -12.12 9.37
C LEU A 256 -2.38 -13.55 9.01
N VAL A 257 -1.84 -13.75 7.80
CA VAL A 257 -1.27 -15.04 7.36
C VAL A 257 -0.15 -15.54 8.29
N GLU A 258 0.60 -14.62 8.89
CA GLU A 258 1.66 -14.96 9.83
C GLU A 258 1.10 -15.30 11.22
N ILE A 259 -0.08 -14.80 11.58
CA ILE A 259 -0.72 -14.98 12.89
C ILE A 259 -1.46 -16.32 12.93
N ASP A 260 -2.33 -16.55 11.95
CA ASP A 260 -3.11 -17.79 11.80
C ASP A 260 -3.50 -17.95 10.33
N SER A 261 -2.83 -18.87 9.63
CA SER A 261 -3.01 -19.06 8.19
C SER A 261 -4.39 -19.58 7.80
N SER A 262 -5.08 -20.31 8.69
CA SER A 262 -6.43 -20.82 8.42
C SER A 262 -7.45 -19.70 8.45
N PHE A 263 -7.43 -18.91 9.53
CA PHE A 263 -8.33 -17.76 9.67
C PHE A 263 -8.02 -16.68 8.62
N ALA A 264 -6.74 -16.47 8.31
CA ALA A 264 -6.30 -15.60 7.23
C ALA A 264 -6.91 -16.00 5.88
N LYS A 265 -6.94 -17.30 5.56
CA LYS A 265 -7.58 -17.81 4.34
C LYS A 265 -9.10 -17.54 4.32
N GLU A 266 -9.79 -17.75 5.43
CA GLU A 266 -11.23 -17.44 5.56
C GLU A 266 -11.51 -15.94 5.31
N GLN A 267 -10.69 -15.06 5.88
CA GLN A 267 -10.79 -13.62 5.67
C GLN A 267 -10.47 -13.24 4.21
N PHE A 268 -9.44 -13.86 3.61
CA PHE A 268 -9.07 -13.62 2.22
C PHE A 268 -10.18 -14.03 1.23
N GLU A 269 -10.85 -15.16 1.45
CA GLU A 269 -11.98 -15.58 0.60
C GLU A 269 -13.13 -14.55 0.61
N SER A 270 -13.40 -13.95 1.77
CA SER A 270 -14.38 -12.87 1.90
C SER A 270 -13.89 -11.57 1.25
N PHE A 271 -12.60 -11.25 1.42
CA PHE A 271 -11.96 -10.11 0.77
C PHE A 271 -12.00 -10.21 -0.75
N GLU A 272 -11.60 -11.34 -1.32
CA GLU A 272 -11.59 -11.58 -2.76
C GLU A 272 -13.01 -11.39 -3.34
N ARG A 273 -14.02 -11.98 -2.70
CA ARG A 273 -15.41 -11.84 -3.15
C ARG A 273 -15.92 -10.40 -3.10
N LEU A 274 -15.58 -9.64 -2.05
CA LEU A 274 -16.17 -8.34 -1.78
C LEU A 274 -15.37 -7.15 -2.33
N PHE A 275 -14.07 -7.29 -2.55
CA PHE A 275 -13.19 -6.17 -2.89
C PHE A 275 -12.40 -6.36 -4.18
N LEU A 276 -12.08 -7.58 -4.62
CA LEU A 276 -11.48 -7.76 -5.95
C LEU A 276 -12.52 -7.44 -7.02
N ASP A 277 -12.19 -6.50 -7.91
CA ASP A 277 -13.07 -6.05 -8.97
C ASP A 277 -12.31 -5.80 -10.27
N GLN A 278 -13.07 -5.60 -11.35
CA GLN A 278 -12.50 -5.38 -12.67
C GLN A 278 -13.26 -4.30 -13.43
N HIS A 279 -12.55 -3.31 -13.96
CA HIS A 279 -13.10 -2.27 -14.83
C HIS A 279 -12.35 -2.27 -16.17
N PHE A 280 -13.09 -2.31 -17.27
CA PHE A 280 -12.53 -2.30 -18.64
C PHE A 280 -11.46 -3.37 -18.91
N GLY A 281 -11.47 -4.50 -18.18
CA GLY A 281 -10.45 -5.54 -18.33
C GLY A 281 -9.26 -5.41 -17.37
N LEU A 282 -9.21 -4.37 -16.54
CA LEU A 282 -8.15 -4.14 -15.56
C LEU A 282 -8.61 -4.54 -14.15
N PRO A 283 -7.85 -5.38 -13.42
CA PRO A 283 -8.19 -5.74 -12.05
C PRO A 283 -7.79 -4.63 -11.08
N PHE A 284 -8.60 -4.44 -10.04
CA PHE A 284 -8.38 -3.46 -8.99
C PHE A 284 -8.99 -3.94 -7.66
N ILE A 285 -8.69 -3.22 -6.58
CA ILE A 285 -9.31 -3.46 -5.28
C ILE A 285 -10.22 -2.28 -4.93
N ARG A 286 -11.47 -2.60 -4.59
CA ARG A 286 -12.45 -1.63 -4.13
C ARG A 286 -12.05 -1.07 -2.76
N GLU A 287 -12.37 0.18 -2.48
CA GLU A 287 -12.24 0.74 -1.11
C GLU A 287 -13.41 0.30 -0.23
N TYR A 288 -14.62 0.25 -0.78
CA TYR A 288 -15.81 -0.21 -0.07
C TYR A 288 -16.31 -1.53 -0.66
N PRO A 289 -16.81 -2.45 0.19
CA PRO A 289 -17.24 -3.77 -0.26
C PRO A 289 -18.33 -3.65 -1.33
N ARG A 290 -18.41 -4.64 -2.23
CA ARG A 290 -19.48 -4.72 -3.23
C ARG A 290 -20.86 -4.44 -2.61
N GLY A 291 -21.62 -3.57 -3.26
CA GLY A 291 -22.93 -3.10 -2.77
C GLY A 291 -22.85 -1.85 -1.89
N MET A 292 -21.65 -1.35 -1.58
CA MET A 292 -21.43 -0.10 -0.86
C MET A 292 -20.55 0.86 -1.66
N ALA A 293 -20.69 2.14 -1.34
CA ALA A 293 -19.92 3.24 -1.88
C ALA A 293 -19.61 4.25 -0.77
N GLY A 294 -18.54 5.02 -0.97
CA GLY A 294 -18.11 6.10 -0.09
C GLY A 294 -17.04 6.93 -0.79
N GLU A 295 -16.75 8.10 -0.22
CA GLU A 295 -15.87 9.10 -0.83
C GLU A 295 -14.38 8.80 -0.60
N GLY A 296 -14.05 7.94 0.37
CA GLY A 296 -12.69 7.75 0.84
C GLY A 296 -12.23 8.87 1.78
N ASP A 297 -10.99 8.77 2.22
CA ASP A 297 -10.28 9.75 3.03
C ASP A 297 -8.79 9.70 2.71
N ILE A 298 -7.97 10.31 3.56
CA ILE A 298 -6.54 10.41 3.37
C ILE A 298 -5.85 9.03 3.33
N ASP A 299 -6.40 8.03 4.02
CA ASP A 299 -5.84 6.68 4.14
C ASP A 299 -6.15 5.82 2.90
N SER A 300 -7.34 6.01 2.32
CA SER A 300 -7.71 5.34 1.06
C SER A 300 -6.97 5.91 -0.16
N GLY A 301 -6.49 7.17 -0.04
CA GLY A 301 -6.12 7.99 -1.19
C GLY A 301 -7.32 8.23 -2.11
N PRO A 302 -7.09 8.64 -3.37
CA PRO A 302 -8.17 8.83 -4.34
C PRO A 302 -9.03 7.57 -4.53
N VAL A 303 -10.34 7.71 -4.33
CA VAL A 303 -11.34 6.67 -4.63
C VAL A 303 -12.08 7.01 -5.91
N ILE A 304 -11.87 6.22 -6.96
CA ILE A 304 -12.50 6.44 -8.29
C ILE A 304 -13.34 5.21 -8.64
N TRP A 305 -14.64 5.39 -8.88
CA TRP A 305 -15.58 4.29 -9.13
C TRP A 305 -15.58 3.20 -8.04
N ASN A 306 -15.37 3.61 -6.79
CA ASN A 306 -15.16 2.75 -5.61
C ASN A 306 -13.85 1.98 -5.59
N ILE A 307 -12.92 2.20 -6.53
CA ILE A 307 -11.58 1.65 -6.49
C ILE A 307 -10.70 2.53 -5.60
N GLY A 308 -10.12 1.93 -4.55
CA GLY A 308 -9.20 2.63 -3.65
C GLY A 308 -7.76 2.49 -4.14
N SER A 309 -7.02 3.59 -4.24
CA SER A 309 -5.61 3.55 -4.65
C SER A 309 -4.76 2.78 -3.64
N SER A 310 -4.90 3.07 -2.33
CA SER A 310 -4.17 2.37 -1.27
C SER A 310 -4.56 0.89 -1.22
N ALA A 311 -5.87 0.61 -1.32
CA ALA A 311 -6.41 -0.74 -1.38
C ALA A 311 -5.81 -1.55 -2.54
N THR A 312 -5.67 -0.93 -3.70
CA THR A 312 -5.14 -1.56 -4.92
C THR A 312 -3.64 -1.81 -4.82
N ILE A 313 -2.85 -0.82 -4.39
CA ILE A 313 -1.39 -0.97 -4.24
C ILE A 313 -1.07 -2.09 -3.26
N VAL A 314 -1.56 -1.98 -2.02
CA VAL A 314 -1.29 -2.96 -0.96
C VAL A 314 -1.95 -4.31 -1.29
N GLY A 315 -3.13 -4.27 -1.92
CA GLY A 315 -3.88 -5.47 -2.28
C GLY A 315 -3.21 -6.32 -3.35
N ALA A 316 -2.35 -5.76 -4.21
CA ALA A 316 -1.53 -6.55 -5.12
C ALA A 316 -0.59 -7.50 -4.35
N ARG A 317 0.03 -6.99 -3.26
CA ARG A 317 0.85 -7.80 -2.36
C ARG A 317 0.01 -8.87 -1.66
N THR A 318 -1.18 -8.50 -1.19
CA THR A 318 -2.14 -9.44 -0.61
C THR A 318 -2.46 -10.57 -1.56
N LEU A 319 -2.91 -10.27 -2.79
CA LEU A 319 -3.22 -11.27 -3.80
C LEU A 319 -2.04 -12.23 -4.04
N PHE A 320 -0.82 -11.70 -4.10
CA PHE A 320 0.38 -12.53 -4.26
C PHE A 320 0.58 -13.50 -3.10
N ILE A 321 0.48 -13.03 -1.85
CA ILE A 321 0.63 -13.85 -0.63
C ILE A 321 -0.35 -15.03 -0.60
N TYR A 322 -1.59 -14.84 -1.08
CA TYR A 322 -2.63 -15.86 -1.11
C TYR A 322 -2.70 -16.63 -2.44
N GLY A 323 -1.64 -16.56 -3.27
CA GLY A 323 -1.49 -17.39 -4.47
C GLY A 323 -2.25 -16.90 -5.71
N LYS A 324 -2.81 -15.68 -5.69
CA LYS A 324 -3.43 -15.00 -6.84
C LYS A 324 -2.39 -14.22 -7.64
N SER A 325 -1.31 -14.91 -8.04
CA SER A 325 -0.14 -14.26 -8.65
C SER A 325 -0.46 -13.56 -9.97
N LYS A 326 -1.41 -14.08 -10.76
CA LYS A 326 -1.81 -13.47 -12.04
C LYS A 326 -2.48 -12.11 -11.81
N GLU A 327 -3.42 -12.04 -10.88
CA GLU A 327 -4.13 -10.83 -10.51
C GLU A 327 -3.15 -9.83 -9.87
N ALA A 328 -2.27 -10.29 -8.97
CA ALA A 328 -1.22 -9.46 -8.37
C ALA A 328 -0.29 -8.83 -9.42
N GLN A 329 0.19 -9.63 -10.38
CA GLN A 329 1.02 -9.15 -11.49
C GLN A 329 0.26 -8.19 -12.40
N SER A 330 -1.02 -8.45 -12.66
CA SER A 330 -1.88 -7.55 -13.44
C SER A 330 -2.05 -6.20 -12.77
N ILE A 331 -2.29 -6.18 -11.45
CA ILE A 331 -2.38 -4.93 -10.69
C ILE A 331 -1.02 -4.21 -10.67
N SER A 332 0.09 -4.92 -10.47
CA SER A 332 1.44 -4.33 -10.53
C SER A 332 1.71 -3.67 -11.89
N ALA A 333 1.32 -4.32 -13.00
CA ALA A 333 1.39 -3.72 -14.34
C ALA A 333 0.49 -2.47 -14.48
N CYS A 334 -0.70 -2.47 -13.86
CA CYS A 334 -1.54 -1.28 -13.80
C CYS A 334 -0.87 -0.15 -12.99
N ILE A 335 -0.24 -0.46 -11.85
CA ILE A 335 0.51 0.53 -11.07
C ILE A 335 1.65 1.14 -11.92
N GLU A 336 2.38 0.32 -12.67
CA GLU A 336 3.42 0.81 -13.61
C GLU A 336 2.84 1.68 -14.73
N ALA A 337 1.65 1.38 -15.24
CA ALA A 337 1.06 2.12 -16.35
C ALA A 337 0.41 3.44 -15.89
N PHE A 338 -0.29 3.43 -14.75
CA PHE A 338 -1.04 4.57 -14.22
C PHE A 338 -0.23 5.44 -13.26
N GLY A 339 0.85 4.93 -12.68
CA GLY A 339 1.71 5.66 -11.75
C GLY A 339 2.75 6.57 -12.43
N PHE A 340 2.82 6.58 -13.77
CA PHE A 340 3.77 7.38 -14.55
C PHE A 340 5.22 7.30 -14.03
N PRO A 341 5.85 6.10 -14.03
CA PRO A 341 7.17 5.90 -13.46
C PRO A 341 8.23 6.71 -14.21
N SER A 342 9.05 7.43 -13.45
CA SER A 342 10.32 7.99 -13.89
C SER A 342 11.44 7.05 -13.47
N THR A 343 12.16 6.49 -14.44
CA THR A 343 13.25 5.54 -14.18
C THR A 343 14.54 6.04 -14.79
N THR A 344 15.57 6.17 -13.97
CA THR A 344 16.96 6.43 -14.37
C THR A 344 17.81 5.20 -14.03
N PRO A 345 19.10 5.16 -14.43
CA PRO A 345 20.01 4.12 -13.95
C PRO A 345 20.18 4.09 -12.42
N LYS A 346 19.95 5.23 -11.75
CA LYS A 346 20.20 5.39 -10.31
C LYS A 346 18.94 5.25 -9.44
N ALA A 347 17.78 5.60 -9.96
CA ALA A 347 16.56 5.74 -9.18
C ALA A 347 15.29 5.47 -9.99
N LYS A 348 14.24 5.08 -9.27
CA LYS A 348 12.88 4.94 -9.80
C LYS A 348 11.90 5.55 -8.80
N HIS A 349 10.97 6.33 -9.31
CA HIS A 349 9.88 6.94 -8.55
C HIS A 349 8.65 7.15 -9.44
N TYR A 350 7.50 7.46 -8.85
CA TYR A 350 6.20 7.60 -9.50
C TYR A 350 5.64 9.01 -9.29
N LEU A 351 4.56 9.33 -10.01
CA LEU A 351 3.73 10.52 -9.83
C LEU A 351 4.50 11.84 -9.67
N PHE A 352 5.62 11.98 -10.41
CA PHE A 352 6.46 13.19 -10.38
C PHE A 352 6.96 13.56 -8.97
N GLU A 353 7.19 12.57 -8.09
CA GLU A 353 7.68 12.75 -6.71
C GLU A 353 6.70 13.47 -5.76
N GLN A 354 5.43 13.61 -6.15
CA GLN A 354 4.45 14.35 -5.36
C GLN A 354 3.93 13.58 -4.13
N LEU A 355 4.03 12.24 -4.13
CA LEU A 355 3.47 11.41 -3.06
C LEU A 355 4.39 10.21 -2.75
N ILE A 356 5.55 10.47 -2.15
CA ILE A 356 6.57 9.46 -1.89
C ILE A 356 6.12 8.30 -0.98
N ILE A 357 5.10 8.52 -0.13
CA ILE A 357 4.53 7.42 0.67
C ILE A 357 3.87 6.35 -0.22
N ALA A 358 3.26 6.74 -1.34
CA ALA A 358 2.73 5.80 -2.33
C ALA A 358 3.87 4.99 -2.96
N ASP A 359 4.98 5.64 -3.34
CA ASP A 359 6.18 4.96 -3.81
C ASP A 359 6.69 3.92 -2.81
N ALA A 360 6.70 4.25 -1.50
CA ALA A 360 7.13 3.34 -0.44
C ALA A 360 6.24 2.08 -0.37
N PHE A 361 4.91 2.23 -0.45
CA PHE A 361 3.99 1.09 -0.53
C PHE A 361 4.13 0.29 -1.83
N ILE A 362 4.39 0.95 -2.97
CA ILE A 362 4.64 0.28 -4.25
C ILE A 362 5.92 -0.55 -4.18
N ALA A 363 7.00 0.01 -3.62
CA ALA A 363 8.27 -0.71 -3.46
C ALA A 363 8.13 -1.90 -2.51
N TRP A 364 7.44 -1.71 -1.37
CA TRP A 364 7.14 -2.78 -0.43
C TRP A 364 6.29 -3.87 -1.07
N THR A 365 5.34 -3.52 -1.92
CA THR A 365 4.53 -4.48 -2.69
C THR A 365 5.40 -5.26 -3.68
N ASN A 366 6.23 -4.58 -4.45
CA ASN A 366 7.06 -5.18 -5.50
C ASN A 366 8.28 -5.96 -4.96
N SER A 367 8.65 -5.81 -3.67
CA SER A 367 9.77 -6.56 -3.07
C SER A 367 9.52 -8.07 -2.94
N VAL A 368 8.25 -8.49 -3.04
CA VAL A 368 7.85 -9.91 -2.98
C VAL A 368 7.22 -10.43 -4.25
N ILE A 369 6.62 -9.57 -5.09
CA ILE A 369 5.97 -10.01 -6.33
C ILE A 369 7.02 -10.40 -7.36
N ASP A 370 7.07 -11.69 -7.69
CA ASP A 370 7.86 -12.20 -8.80
C ASP A 370 7.01 -12.17 -10.08
N VAL A 371 7.44 -11.41 -11.10
CA VAL A 371 6.73 -11.27 -12.37
C VAL A 371 7.19 -12.36 -13.33
N LYS A 372 6.38 -13.41 -13.46
CA LYS A 372 6.71 -14.59 -14.30
C LYS A 372 5.93 -14.67 -15.61
N ASN A 373 4.73 -14.09 -15.68
CA ASN A 373 3.88 -14.20 -16.86
C ASN A 373 3.22 -12.86 -17.18
N PRO A 374 3.34 -12.34 -18.40
CA PRO A 374 2.63 -11.12 -18.79
C PRO A 374 1.13 -11.39 -18.78
N SER A 375 0.38 -10.43 -18.22
CA SER A 375 -1.08 -10.45 -18.24
C SER A 375 -1.60 -9.86 -19.54
N SER A 376 -2.68 -10.41 -20.09
CA SER A 376 -3.30 -9.88 -21.31
C SER A 376 -4.33 -8.82 -20.94
N PHE A 377 -4.20 -7.63 -21.55
CA PHE A 377 -5.11 -6.50 -21.35
C PHE A 377 -5.95 -6.20 -22.60
N ILE A 378 -6.25 -7.22 -23.41
CA ILE A 378 -6.91 -7.06 -24.72
C ILE A 378 -8.23 -6.27 -24.65
N PHE A 379 -9.05 -6.52 -23.63
CA PHE A 379 -10.30 -5.77 -23.47
C PHE A 379 -10.06 -4.29 -23.23
N PHE A 380 -9.07 -3.94 -22.40
CA PHE A 380 -8.69 -2.55 -22.17
C PHE A 380 -8.20 -1.89 -23.46
N HIS A 381 -7.36 -2.58 -24.22
CA HIS A 381 -6.88 -2.08 -25.52
C HIS A 381 -8.04 -1.83 -26.50
N LEU A 382 -9.02 -2.73 -26.57
CA LEU A 382 -10.20 -2.56 -27.43
C LEU A 382 -11.10 -1.40 -26.98
N TYR A 383 -11.41 -1.31 -25.68
CA TYR A 383 -12.23 -0.23 -25.13
C TYR A 383 -11.58 1.14 -25.37
N THR A 384 -10.28 1.24 -25.13
CA THR A 384 -9.55 2.50 -25.29
C THR A 384 -9.31 2.85 -26.76
N ALA A 385 -9.07 1.89 -27.65
CA ALA A 385 -8.99 2.15 -29.10
C ALA A 385 -10.31 2.73 -29.63
N LEU A 386 -11.45 2.14 -29.24
CA LEU A 386 -12.77 2.66 -29.59
C LEU A 386 -12.99 4.06 -29.02
N PHE A 387 -12.64 4.28 -27.75
CA PHE A 387 -12.79 5.58 -27.10
C PHE A 387 -11.92 6.67 -27.76
N VAL A 388 -10.66 6.37 -28.09
CA VAL A 388 -9.76 7.27 -28.80
C VAL A 388 -10.32 7.61 -30.19
N LEU A 389 -10.88 6.64 -30.91
CA LEU A 389 -11.52 6.88 -32.20
C LEU A 389 -12.71 7.84 -32.06
N ILE A 390 -13.58 7.62 -31.09
CA ILE A 390 -14.74 8.49 -30.81
C ILE A 390 -14.27 9.92 -30.48
N LEU A 391 -13.25 10.05 -29.62
CA LEU A 391 -12.73 11.34 -29.19
C LEU A 391 -12.04 12.10 -30.33
N ALA A 392 -11.33 11.39 -31.21
CA ALA A 392 -10.73 11.96 -32.41
C ALA A 392 -11.80 12.45 -33.41
N LEU A 393 -12.85 11.65 -33.63
CA LEU A 393 -13.99 12.04 -34.48
C LEU A 393 -14.74 13.24 -33.90
N PHE A 394 -14.97 13.27 -32.59
CA PHE A 394 -15.56 14.41 -31.89
C PHE A 394 -14.72 15.68 -32.07
N THR A 395 -13.40 15.58 -31.87
CA THR A 395 -12.48 16.71 -32.07
C THR A 395 -12.54 17.21 -33.52
N GLY A 396 -12.51 16.31 -34.51
CA GLY A 396 -12.68 16.66 -35.93
C GLY A 396 -14.03 17.33 -36.22
N TRP A 397 -15.11 16.88 -35.58
CA TRP A 397 -16.45 17.47 -35.71
C TRP A 397 -16.52 18.89 -35.13
N VAL A 398 -15.90 19.14 -33.97
CA VAL A 398 -15.81 20.48 -33.34
C VAL A 398 -15.19 21.49 -34.31
N TRP A 399 -14.16 21.08 -35.06
CA TRP A 399 -13.51 21.92 -36.07
C TRP A 399 -14.31 22.04 -37.37
N ARG A 400 -15.04 21.01 -37.78
CA ARG A 400 -15.92 21.05 -38.98
C ARG A 400 -17.17 21.91 -38.79
N ARG A 401 -17.71 22.05 -37.57
CA ARG A 401 -18.85 22.95 -37.32
C ARG A 401 -18.44 24.41 -37.57
N ARG A 402 -18.84 24.94 -38.72
CA ARG A 402 -18.83 26.38 -39.00
C ARG A 402 -19.68 27.06 -37.92
N LEU A 403 -19.15 28.13 -37.33
CA LEU A 403 -19.91 28.92 -36.38
C LEU A 403 -21.07 29.53 -37.17
N ALA A 404 -22.30 29.11 -36.90
CA ALA A 404 -23.46 29.80 -37.44
C ALA A 404 -23.37 31.26 -37.00
N THR A 405 -23.12 32.14 -37.96
CA THR A 405 -23.35 33.57 -37.82
C THR A 405 -24.84 33.74 -37.90
N ASN A 406 -25.52 33.76 -36.75
CA ASN A 406 -26.87 34.32 -36.72
C ASN A 406 -26.68 35.82 -36.98
N SER A 407 -26.88 36.21 -38.24
CA SER A 407 -27.02 37.58 -38.70
C SER A 407 -28.31 38.18 -38.18
#